data_AF-N9LS01-F1
#
_entry.id   AF-N9LS01-F1
#
_cell.length_a   1.000
_cell.length_b   1.000
_cell.length_c   1.000
_cell.angle_alpha   90.00
_cell.angle_beta   90.00
_cell.angle_gamma   90.00
#
_symmetry.space_group_name_H-M   'P 1'
#
loop_
_entity.id
_entity.type
_entity.pdbx_description
1 polymer ?
#
loop_
_entity_poly.entity_id
_entity_poly.type
_entity_poly.pdbx_seq_one_letter_code
_entity_poly.pdbx_strand_id
1 'polypeptide(L)'
;MKNFFKNNSSILVLIIIIVGGFFYALKVDSRILIPRIGQTDLQCAGVAVPSEIQYSEGDLFCSCIRLSNHQTIKERYEYCVNKFAKNTN
;
A
#
# COMPACT_ATOMS: atom_id res chain seq x y z
N MET A 1 29.21 37.52 -3.47
CA MET A 1 28.39 36.29 -3.44
C MET A 1 29.19 35.00 -3.28
N LYS A 2 30.26 34.76 -4.05
CA LYS A 2 31.07 33.51 -4.01
C LYS A 2 31.64 33.14 -2.62
N ASN A 3 32.08 34.12 -1.83
CA ASN A 3 32.67 33.87 -0.50
C ASN A 3 31.64 33.49 0.58
N PHE A 4 30.36 33.82 0.38
CA PHE A 4 29.30 33.53 1.35
C PHE A 4 28.89 32.05 1.31
N PHE A 5 28.85 31.45 0.11
CA PHE A 5 28.62 30.02 -0.08
C PHE A 5 29.77 29.15 0.44
N LYS A 6 31.01 29.67 0.42
CA LYS A 6 32.20 28.92 0.83
C LYS A 6 32.37 28.85 2.36
N ASN A 7 32.02 29.91 3.09
CA ASN A 7 32.12 29.93 4.56
C ASN A 7 30.90 29.32 5.27
N ASN A 8 29.73 29.29 4.62
CA ASN A 8 28.49 28.78 5.23
C ASN A 8 28.02 27.45 4.61
N SER A 9 28.91 26.73 3.93
CA SER A 9 28.59 25.48 3.22
C SER A 9 27.93 24.44 4.14
N SER A 10 28.39 24.34 5.39
CA SER A 10 27.84 23.41 6.38
C SER A 10 26.38 23.71 6.72
N ILE A 11 26.02 24.99 6.84
CA ILE A 11 24.65 25.43 7.12
C ILE A 11 23.74 25.11 5.92
N LEU A 12 24.25 25.31 4.70
CA LEU A 12 23.52 25.04 3.48
C LEU A 12 23.25 23.54 3.29
N VAL A 13 24.23 22.69 3.60
CA VAL A 13 24.06 21.22 3.64
C VAL A 13 23.00 20.83 4.68
N LEU A 14 23.02 21.44 5.87
CA LEU A 14 22.04 21.16 6.91
C LEU A 14 20.61 21.47 6.46
N ILE A 15 20.42 22.61 5.78
CA ILE A 15 19.13 23.01 5.21
C ILE A 15 18.66 21.99 4.16
N ILE A 16 19.55 21.55 3.27
CA ILE A 16 19.22 20.54 2.25
C ILE A 16 18.81 19.21 2.90
N ILE A 17 19.49 18.77 3.97
CA ILE A 17 19.13 17.54 4.70
C ILE A 17 17.75 17.66 5.34
N ILE A 18 17.46 18.80 6.00
CA ILE A 18 16.17 19.01 6.66
C ILE A 18 15.03 19.05 5.64
N VAL A 19 15.19 19.84 4.57
CA VAL A 19 14.17 19.96 3.51
C VAL A 19 14.01 18.64 2.76
N GLY A 20 15.11 17.96 2.45
CA GLY A 20 15.11 16.65 1.80
C GLY A 20 14.44 15.58 2.67
N GLY A 21 14.71 15.56 3.97
CA GLY A 21 14.11 14.63 4.92
C GLY A 21 12.60 14.85 5.07
N PHE A 22 12.15 16.10 5.18
CA PHE A 22 10.71 16.43 5.22
C PHE A 22 10.01 16.08 3.91
N PHE A 23 10.63 16.40 2.77
CA PHE A 23 10.06 16.09 1.47
C PHE A 23 10.01 14.58 1.21
N TYR A 24 11.02 13.84 1.64
CA TYR A 24 11.02 12.39 1.62
C TYR A 24 9.90 11.82 2.50
N ALA A 25 9.77 12.29 3.75
CA ALA A 25 8.70 11.84 4.65
C ALA A 25 7.28 12.07 4.09
N LEU A 26 7.08 13.15 3.31
CA LEU A 26 5.78 13.45 2.68
C LEU A 26 5.56 12.73 1.34
N LYS A 27 6.64 12.40 0.60
CA LYS A 27 6.57 11.66 -0.67
C LYS A 27 6.72 10.16 -0.55
N VAL A 28 7.08 9.66 0.62
CA VAL A 28 7.02 8.24 0.93
C VAL A 28 5.55 7.86 0.96
N ASP A 29 5.08 7.49 -0.22
CA ASP A 29 3.89 6.70 -0.49
C ASP A 29 3.81 5.56 0.53
N SER A 30 2.59 5.13 0.83
CA SER A 30 2.20 4.16 1.88
C SER A 30 2.89 2.78 1.82
N ARG A 31 3.91 2.60 0.98
CA ARG A 31 4.70 1.40 0.73
C ARG A 31 5.87 1.17 1.70
N ILE A 32 6.32 2.18 2.46
CA ILE A 32 7.31 1.99 3.54
C ILE A 32 6.65 1.64 4.88
N LEU A 33 5.33 1.78 4.98
CA LEU A 33 4.56 0.98 5.92
C LEU A 33 4.67 -0.46 5.42
N ILE A 34 5.67 -1.18 5.92
CA ILE A 34 5.80 -2.63 5.78
C ILE A 34 4.39 -3.17 6.03
N PRO A 35 3.70 -3.75 5.02
CA PRO A 35 2.42 -4.37 5.28
C PRO A 35 2.75 -5.44 6.31
N ARG A 36 2.17 -5.33 7.52
CA ARG A 36 2.47 -6.30 8.58
C ARG A 36 2.19 -7.66 8.00
N ILE A 37 3.25 -8.44 7.76
CA ILE A 37 3.18 -9.80 7.27
C ILE A 37 2.41 -10.55 8.36
N GLY A 38 1.10 -10.75 8.14
CA GLY A 38 0.17 -11.22 9.17
C GLY A 38 -1.11 -10.39 9.36
N GLN A 39 -1.23 -9.15 8.87
CA GLN A 39 -2.52 -8.44 8.82
C GLN A 39 -3.36 -8.85 7.61
N THR A 40 -2.70 -9.16 6.50
CA THR A 40 -3.32 -9.71 5.29
C THR A 40 -3.86 -11.12 5.56
N ASP A 41 -3.04 -11.99 6.17
CA ASP A 41 -3.43 -13.32 6.61
C ASP A 41 -4.52 -13.31 7.70
N LEU A 42 -4.56 -12.31 8.59
CA LEU A 42 -5.63 -12.18 9.59
C LEU A 42 -6.96 -11.74 8.95
N GLN A 43 -6.91 -10.86 7.94
CA GLN A 43 -8.10 -10.38 7.26
C GLN A 43 -8.69 -11.44 6.33
N CYS A 44 -7.83 -12.28 5.74
CA CYS A 44 -8.21 -13.43 4.92
C CYS A 44 -8.34 -14.76 5.71
N ALA A 45 -8.21 -14.76 7.03
CA ALA A 45 -8.22 -15.99 7.81
C ALA A 45 -9.50 -16.82 7.54
N GLY A 46 -9.35 -17.97 6.89
CA GLY A 46 -10.45 -18.86 6.51
C GLY A 46 -11.06 -18.62 5.12
N VAL A 47 -10.50 -17.71 4.31
CA VAL A 47 -10.92 -17.46 2.92
C VAL A 47 -9.86 -18.02 1.97
N ALA A 48 -10.25 -18.97 1.12
CA ALA A 48 -9.38 -19.44 0.04
C ALA A 48 -9.32 -18.36 -1.05
N VAL A 49 -8.17 -17.70 -1.20
CA VAL A 49 -7.94 -16.74 -2.30
C VAL A 49 -7.56 -17.54 -3.55
N PRO A 50 -8.31 -17.42 -4.66
CA PRO A 50 -7.98 -18.14 -5.89
C PRO A 50 -6.72 -17.57 -6.55
N SER A 51 -5.98 -18.43 -7.24
CA SER A 51 -4.69 -18.08 -7.86
C SER A 51 -4.79 -17.07 -9.01
N GLU A 52 -6.00 -16.82 -9.52
CA GLU A 52 -6.22 -15.79 -10.55
C GLU A 52 -6.09 -14.36 -10.00
N ILE A 53 -6.15 -14.17 -8.68
CA ILE A 53 -6.07 -12.86 -8.05
C ILE A 53 -4.62 -12.52 -7.76
N GLN A 54 -4.17 -11.34 -8.20
CA GLN A 54 -2.81 -10.89 -7.91
C GLN A 54 -2.57 -10.79 -6.40
N TYR A 55 -1.39 -11.21 -5.96
CA TYR A 55 -1.00 -11.16 -4.55
C TYR A 55 -1.13 -9.75 -3.96
N SER A 56 -0.85 -8.71 -4.74
CA SER A 56 -1.02 -7.30 -4.35
C SER A 56 -2.48 -6.88 -4.10
N GLU A 57 -3.45 -7.63 -4.62
CA GLU A 57 -4.89 -7.37 -4.46
C GLU A 57 -5.57 -8.31 -3.45
N GLY A 58 -4.83 -9.24 -2.83
CA GLY A 58 -5.37 -10.23 -1.90
C GLY A 58 -6.16 -9.61 -0.74
N ASP A 59 -5.67 -8.51 -0.17
CA ASP A 59 -6.35 -7.79 0.92
C ASP A 59 -7.68 -7.16 0.49
N LEU A 60 -7.70 -6.61 -0.72
CA LEU A 60 -8.89 -6.00 -1.29
C LEU A 60 -9.94 -7.08 -1.59
N PHE A 61 -9.50 -8.24 -2.05
CA PHE A 61 -10.36 -9.40 -2.24
C PHE A 61 -10.97 -9.88 -0.93
N CYS A 62 -10.18 -10.06 0.13
CA CYS A 62 -10.70 -10.51 1.42
C CYS A 62 -11.61 -9.47 2.09
N SER A 63 -11.30 -8.18 1.92
CA SER A 63 -12.20 -7.09 2.31
C SER A 63 -13.53 -7.17 1.57
N CYS A 64 -13.52 -7.48 0.27
CA CYS A 64 -14.74 -7.67 -0.52
C CYS A 64 -15.59 -8.83 0.02
N ILE A 65 -14.99 -9.99 0.31
CA ILE A 65 -15.72 -11.15 0.85
C ILE A 65 -16.39 -10.81 2.19
N ARG A 66 -15.69 -10.07 3.05
CA ARG A 66 -16.16 -9.75 4.41
C ARG A 66 -17.22 -8.65 4.45
N LEU A 67 -17.12 -7.65 3.57
CA LEU A 67 -17.98 -6.46 3.55
C LEU A 67 -19.11 -6.54 2.53
N SER A 68 -19.08 -7.52 1.62
CA SER A 68 -20.13 -7.69 0.61
C SER A 68 -21.48 -8.00 1.26
N ASN A 69 -22.53 -7.32 0.79
CA ASN A 69 -23.88 -7.41 1.32
C ASN A 69 -24.75 -8.49 0.63
N HIS A 70 -24.15 -9.48 -0.04
CA HIS A 70 -24.92 -10.58 -0.64
C HIS A 70 -25.43 -11.55 0.43
N GLN A 71 -26.59 -12.16 0.17
CA GLN A 71 -27.27 -13.03 1.14
C GLN A 71 -26.48 -14.31 1.42
N THR A 72 -25.84 -14.89 0.39
CA THR A 72 -25.10 -16.15 0.54
C THR A 72 -23.59 -15.96 0.42
N ILE A 73 -22.83 -16.82 1.11
CA ILE A 73 -21.36 -16.85 1.02
C ILE A 73 -20.90 -17.11 -0.41
N LYS A 74 -21.62 -17.96 -1.15
CA LYS A 74 -21.31 -18.30 -2.54
C LYS A 74 -21.44 -17.09 -3.47
N GLU A 75 -22.52 -16.31 -3.35
CA GLU A 75 -22.71 -15.11 -4.15
C GLU A 75 -21.66 -14.04 -3.84
N ARG A 76 -21.26 -13.87 -2.57
CA ARG A 76 -20.15 -12.98 -2.21
C ARG A 76 -18.86 -13.40 -2.88
N TYR A 77 -18.56 -14.69 -2.84
CA TYR A 77 -17.36 -15.26 -3.43
C TYR A 77 -17.34 -15.03 -4.95
N GLU A 78 -18.39 -15.43 -5.67
CA GLU A 78 -18.48 -15.25 -7.12
C GLU A 78 -18.43 -13.78 -7.54
N TYR A 79 -19.09 -12.88 -6.80
CA TYR A 79 -19.04 -11.45 -7.05
C TYR A 79 -17.62 -10.90 -6.91
N CYS A 80 -16.94 -11.20 -5.80
CA CYS A 80 -15.59 -10.72 -5.55
C CYS A 80 -14.61 -11.32 -6.54
N VAL A 81 -14.69 -12.61 -6.86
CA VAL A 81 -13.83 -13.24 -7.88
C VAL A 81 -14.01 -12.54 -9.23
N ASN A 82 -15.24 -12.33 -9.69
CA ASN A 82 -15.50 -11.64 -10.95
C ASN A 82 -15.00 -10.19 -10.97
N LYS A 83 -15.04 -9.50 -9.83
CA LYS A 83 -14.57 -8.11 -9.70
C LYS A 83 -13.06 -8.00 -9.85
N PHE A 84 -12.31 -8.89 -9.23
CA PHE A 84 -10.84 -8.86 -9.23
C PHE A 84 -10.23 -9.59 -10.43
N ALA A 85 -10.84 -10.69 -10.90
CA ALA A 85 -10.39 -11.41 -12.10
C ALA A 85 -10.58 -10.62 -13.41
N LYS A 86 -11.46 -9.61 -13.43
CA LYS A 86 -11.63 -8.71 -14.58
C LYS A 86 -10.61 -7.57 -14.64
N ASN A 87 -9.99 -7.21 -13.52
CA ASN A 87 -8.98 -6.15 -13.45
C ASN A 87 -7.58 -6.64 -13.84
N THR A 88 -7.40 -7.95 -14.03
CA THR A 88 -6.15 -8.58 -14.47
C THR A 88 -5.97 -8.67 -15.99
N ASN A 89 -6.85 -8.05 -16.79
CA ASN A 89 -6.71 -7.90 -18.25
C ASN A 89 -6.41 -6.45 -18.64
#